data_AF-A0AA96DTK8-F1
#
_entry.id   AF-A0AA96DTK8-F1
#
_cell.length_a   1.000
_cell.length_b   1.000
_cell.length_c   1.000
_cell.angle_alpha   90.00
_cell.angle_beta   90.00
_cell.angle_gamma   90.00
#
_symmetry.space_group_name_H-M   'P 1'
#
loop_
_entity.id
_entity.type
_entity.pdbx_description
1 polymer ?
#
loop_
_entity_poly.entity_id
_entity_poly.type
_entity_poly.pdbx_seq_one_letter_code
_entity_poly.pdbx_strand_id
1 'polypeptide(L)' 'MRTQKELDFLESHIPVLANSATRKAYLDTLASGLSVTKVIKNKIYEVFPDGTKRFIKDIKPSIKLNKKVFKI' A
#
# COMPACT_ATOMS: atom_id res chain seq x y z
N MET A 1 22.85 3.54 23.88
CA MET A 1 21.59 2.75 23.89
C MET A 1 20.46 3.73 23.64
N ARG A 2 19.62 3.51 22.62
CA ARG A 2 18.51 4.43 22.33
C ARG A 2 17.41 4.26 23.37
N THR A 3 16.75 5.36 23.72
CA THR A 3 15.61 5.31 24.65
C THR A 3 14.36 4.84 23.93
N GLN A 4 13.39 4.28 24.66
CA GLN A 4 12.10 3.89 24.09
C GLN A 4 11.42 5.06 23.36
N LYS A 5 11.52 6.27 23.95
CA LYS A 5 10.96 7.50 23.38
C LYS A 5 11.58 7.88 22.03
N GLU A 6 12.88 7.65 21.85
CA GLU A 6 13.55 7.86 20.56
C GLU A 6 13.09 6.84 19.53
N LEU A 7 12.93 5.57 19.92
CA LEU A 7 12.41 4.52 19.04
C LEU A 7 10.98 4.83 18.60
N ASP A 8 10.09 5.17 19.53
CA ASP A 8 8.70 5.53 19.25
C ASP A 8 8.61 6.72 18.26
N PHE A 9 9.51 7.71 18.44
CA PHE A 9 9.60 8.85 17.53
C PHE A 9 10.00 8.41 16.12
N LEU A 10 11.02 7.56 15.96
CA LEU A 10 11.40 7.04 14.64
C LEU A 10 10.29 6.20 14.02
N GLU A 11 9.63 5.34 14.80
CA GLU A 11 8.55 4.48 14.34
C GLU A 11 7.35 5.28 13.84
N SER A 12 7.08 6.44 14.44
CA SER A 12 5.99 7.33 13.98
C SER A 12 6.15 7.79 12.52
N HIS A 13 7.38 7.76 11.98
CA HIS A 13 7.66 8.14 10.59
C HIS A 13 7.48 6.98 9.59
N ILE A 14 7.53 5.73 10.05
CA ILE A 14 7.46 4.54 9.18
C ILE A 14 6.20 4.55 8.30
N PRO A 15 4.99 4.83 8.81
CA PRO A 15 3.78 4.84 7.97
C PRO A 15 3.85 5.86 6.83
N VAL A 16 4.39 7.05 7.10
CA VAL A 16 4.52 8.13 6.12
C VAL A 16 5.53 7.76 5.03
N LEU A 17 6.68 7.22 5.44
CA LEU A 17 7.72 6.76 4.52
C LEU A 17 7.24 5.61 3.64
N ALA A 18 6.56 4.61 4.23
CA ALA A 18 6.03 3.47 3.50
C ALA A 18 4.98 3.89 2.45
N ASN A 19 4.07 4.80 2.81
CA ASN A 19 3.08 5.33 1.88
C ASN A 19 3.73 6.13 0.75
N SER A 20 4.75 6.93 1.06
CA SER A 20 5.48 7.73 0.07
C SER A 20 6.27 6.84 -0.90
N ALA A 21 6.95 5.81 -0.38
CA ALA A 21 7.71 4.85 -1.17
C ALA A 21 6.81 4.05 -2.12
N THR A 22 5.66 3.57 -1.64
CA THR A 22 4.70 2.84 -2.49
C THR A 22 4.07 3.73 -3.55
N ARG A 23 3.73 4.98 -3.21
CA ARG A 23 3.25 5.96 -4.20
C ARG A 23 4.30 6.26 -5.26
N LYS A 24 5.57 6.42 -4.86
CA LYS A 24 6.67 6.65 -5.80
C LYS A 24 6.85 5.46 -6.74
N ALA A 25 6.92 4.24 -6.21
CA ALA A 25 7.02 3.02 -7.02
C ALA A 25 5.87 2.87 -8.02
N TYR A 26 4.64 3.22 -7.62
CA TYR A 26 3.49 3.23 -8.53
C TYR A 26 3.69 4.18 -9.71
N LEU A 27 4.14 5.41 -9.44
CA LEU A 27 4.36 6.42 -10.48
C LEU A 27 5.55 6.06 -11.38
N ASP A 28 6.67 5.65 -10.79
CA ASP A 28 7.88 5.27 -11.52
C ASP A 28 7.61 4.08 -12.47
N THR A 29 6.81 3.10 -12.04
CA THR A 29 6.43 1.95 -12.87
C THR A 29 5.59 2.38 -14.07
N LEU A 30 4.57 3.23 -13.86
CA LEU A 30 3.74 3.74 -14.96
C LEU A 30 4.55 4.63 -15.91
N ALA A 31 5.41 5.49 -15.38
CA ALA A 31 6.30 6.34 -16.17
C ALA A 31 7.28 5.53 -17.03
N SER A 32 7.64 4.32 -16.59
CA SER A 32 8.47 3.38 -17.34
C SER A 32 7.71 2.62 -18.44
N GLY A 33 6.43 2.92 -18.66
CA GLY A 33 5.60 2.25 -19.65
C GLY A 33 5.05 0.89 -19.21
N LEU A 34 5.22 0.52 -17.94
CA LEU A 34 4.77 -0.76 -17.38
C LEU A 34 3.40 -0.62 -16.71
N SER A 35 2.67 -1.72 -16.61
CA SER A 35 1.39 -1.77 -15.90
C SER A 35 1.57 -2.03 -14.40
N VAL A 36 0.59 -1.59 -13.60
CA VAL A 36 0.57 -1.81 -12.15
C VAL A 36 -0.74 -2.45 -11.71
N THR A 37 -0.64 -3.52 -10.92
CA THR A 37 -1.81 -4.17 -10.30
C THR A 37 -2.28 -3.40 -9.07
N LYS A 38 -3.56 -3.01 -9.04
CA LYS A 38 -4.16 -2.23 -7.95
C LYS A 38 -5.55 -2.75 -7.59
N VAL A 39 -5.85 -2.73 -6.30
CA VAL A 39 -7.21 -2.99 -5.79
C VAL A 39 -8.04 -1.71 -5.85
N ILE A 40 -9.22 -1.78 -6.46
CA ILE A 40 -10.21 -0.70 -6.53
C ILE A 40 -11.58 -1.30 -6.21
N LYS A 41 -12.26 -0.80 -5.17
CA LYS A 41 -13.62 -1.25 -4.78
C LYS A 41 -13.77 -2.78 -4.73
N ASN A 42 -12.87 -3.47 -4.00
CA ASN A 42 -12.85 -4.93 -3.83
C ASN A 42 -12.63 -5.73 -5.14
N LYS A 43 -12.01 -5.11 -6.13
CA LYS A 43 -11.66 -5.73 -7.40
C LYS A 43 -10.20 -5.47 -7.70
N ILE A 44 -9.53 -6.43 -8.29
CA ILE A 44 -8.17 -6.25 -8.81
C ILE A 44 -8.28 -5.75 -10.24
N TYR A 45 -7.59 -4.64 -10.50
CA TYR A 45 -7.38 -4.10 -11.83
C TYR A 45 -5.89 -4.06 -12.13
N GLU A 46 -5.56 -4.26 -13.38
CA GLU A 46 -4.29 -3.84 -13.95
C GLU A 46 -4.47 -2.44 -14.53
N VAL A 47 -3.63 -1.51 -14.11
CA VAL A 47 -3.66 -0.11 -14.53
C VAL A 47 -2.50 0.13 -15.48
N PHE A 48 -2.80 0.68 -16.65
CA PHE A 48 -1.80 0.98 -17.68
C PHE A 48 -1.37 2.45 -17.62
N PRO A 49 -0.21 2.79 -18.20
CA PRO A 49 0.30 4.17 -18.26
C PRO A 49 -0.64 5.17 -18.95
N ASP A 50 -1.45 4.70 -19.90
CA ASP A 50 -2.46 5.49 -20.62
C ASP A 50 -3.72 5.81 -19.77
N GLY A 51 -3.77 5.29 -18.53
CA GLY A 51 -4.89 5.46 -17.61
C GLY A 51 -6.02 4.44 -17.80
N THR A 52 -5.93 3.56 -18.81
CA THR A 52 -6.87 2.46 -18.97
C THR A 52 -6.68 1.41 -17.87
N LYS A 53 -7.74 0.65 -17.61
CA LYS A 53 -7.79 -0.34 -16.53
C LYS A 53 -8.40 -1.62 -17.05
N ARG A 54 -7.67 -2.73 -16.90
CA ARG A 54 -8.19 -4.07 -17.18
C ARG A 54 -8.63 -4.72 -15.89
N PHE A 55 -9.90 -5.13 -15.83
CA PHE A 55 -10.40 -5.93 -14.71
C PHE A 55 -9.74 -7.31 -14.73
N ILE A 56 -9.26 -7.77 -13.57
CA ILE A 56 -8.65 -9.10 -13.42
C ILE A 56 -9.61 -10.04 -12.68
N LYS A 57 -10.01 -9.68 -11.45
CA LYS A 57 -10.92 -10.50 -10.64
C LYS A 57 -11.53 -9.72 -9.47
N ASP A 58 -12.64 -10.22 -8.95
CA ASP A 58 -13.18 -9.81 -7.66
C ASP A 58 -12.34 -10.40 -6.51
N ILE A 59 -12.28 -9.68 -5.39
CA ILE A 59 -11.66 -10.16 -4.15
C ILE A 59 -12.63 -10.08 -2.99
N LYS A 60 -12.47 -11.02 -2.04
CA LYS A 60 -13.19 -10.96 -0.77
C LYS A 60 -12.87 -9.63 -0.06
N PRO A 61 -13.85 -9.07 0.67
CA PRO A 61 -13.64 -7.83 1.40
C PRO A 61 -12.45 -7.93 2.35
N SER A 62 -11.75 -6.80 2.48
CA SER A 62 -10.66 -6.66 3.44
C SER A 62 -11.17 -6.99 4.84
N ILE A 63 -10.53 -7.97 5.48
CA ILE A 63 -10.83 -8.34 6.86
C ILE A 63 -10.20 -7.27 7.74
N LYS A 64 -11.04 -6.39 8.31
CA LYS A 64 -10.59 -5.46 9.35
C LYS A 64 -10.28 -6.27 10.61
N LEU A 65 -9.00 -6.46 10.91
CA LEU A 65 -8.59 -7.07 12.16
C LEU A 65 -8.86 -6.10 13.32
N ASN A 66 -9.63 -6.53 14.30
CA ASN A 66 -9.85 -5.76 15.52
C ASN A 66 -8.60 -5.90 16.41
N LYS A 67 -7.86 -4.79 16.58
CA LYS A 67 -6.59 -4.75 17.32
C LYS A 67 -6.68 -5.30 18.74
N LYS A 68 -7.87 -5.33 19.36
CA LYS A 68 -8.08 -5.87 20.72
C LYS A 68 -7.87 -7.38 20.85
N VAL A 69 -7.94 -8.14 19.75
CA VAL A 69 -7.90 -9.61 19.79
C VAL A 69 -6.47 -10.15 19.68
N PHE A 70 -5.53 -9.36 19.15
CA PHE A 70 -4.12 -9.71 19.10
C PHE A 70 -3.42 -9.18 20.35
N LYS A 71 -3.57 -9.91 21.47
CA LYS A 71 -2.59 -9.84 22.55
C LYS A 71 -1.36 -10.62 22.08
N ILE A 72 -0.25 -9.91 21.92
CA ILE A 72 1.09 -10.50 21.79
C ILE A 72 1.65 -10.61 23.22
#